data_AF-A0A2N1RC80-F1
#
_entry.id   AF-A0A2N1RC80-F1
#
_cell.length_a   1.000
_cell.length_b   1.000
_cell.length_c   1.000
_cell.angle_alpha   90.00
_cell.angle_beta   90.00
_cell.angle_gamma   90.00
#
_symmetry.space_group_name_H-M   'P 1'
#
loop_
_entity.id
_entity.type
_entity.pdbx_description
1 polymer ?
#
loop_
_entity_poly.entity_id
_entity_poly.type
_entity_poly.pdbx_seq_one_letter_code
_entity_poly.pdbx_strand_id
1 'polypeptide(L)'
;RQGNFITGFFPDAVQANLEEEVGVFPLPAINPEFGIPVLGGGDQFVVFNDRPEVRQFMEFLATWESGESWAKAGGALFPYLNQDLNAYPNEIERSLAEALVNAKVFRFDASDLMPAQVGAGSFWTGIVDWVNGKPLDTMLGDVQRSWPK
;
A
#
# COMPACT_ATOMS: atom_id res chain seq x y z
N ARG A 1 6.16 -1.72 9.31
CA ARG A 1 5.42 -0.94 8.29
C ARG A 1 3.94 -1.05 8.60
N GLN A 2 3.15 -0.02 8.33
CA GLN A 2 1.69 -0.01 8.52
C GLN A 2 1.03 0.64 7.32
N GLY A 3 -0.22 0.25 7.02
CA GLY A 3 -1.04 0.92 6.01
C GLY A 3 -1.46 2.32 6.48
N ASN A 4 -1.75 3.23 5.54
CA ASN A 4 -2.15 4.61 5.86
C ASN A 4 -3.43 4.68 6.72
N PHE A 5 -4.33 3.70 6.56
CA PHE A 5 -5.58 3.61 7.33
C PHE A 5 -5.38 3.30 8.82
N ILE A 6 -4.16 2.98 9.26
CA ILE A 6 -3.87 2.60 10.66
C ILE A 6 -4.28 3.70 11.65
N THR A 7 -4.27 4.96 11.23
CA THR A 7 -4.61 6.13 12.05
C THR A 7 -6.04 6.06 12.59
N GLY A 8 -6.97 5.47 11.84
CA GLY A 8 -8.36 5.24 12.28
C GLY A 8 -8.50 4.21 13.42
N PHE A 9 -7.44 3.44 13.72
CA PHE A 9 -7.40 2.48 14.83
C PHE A 9 -6.71 3.03 16.08
N PHE A 10 -6.16 4.26 16.02
CA PHE A 10 -5.51 4.87 17.17
C PHE A 10 -6.55 5.32 18.21
N PRO A 11 -6.15 5.48 19.49
CA PRO A 11 -7.06 6.04 20.50
C PRO A 11 -7.60 7.42 20.10
N ASP A 12 -8.83 7.74 20.49
CA ASP A 12 -9.49 9.02 20.16
C ASP A 12 -8.63 10.26 20.48
N ALA A 13 -7.88 10.21 21.59
CA ALA A 13 -7.00 11.30 21.99
C ALA A 13 -5.85 11.56 20.99
N VAL A 14 -5.33 10.50 20.37
CA VAL A 14 -4.30 10.59 19.32
C VAL A 14 -4.92 11.06 18.01
N GLN A 15 -6.10 10.53 17.64
CA GLN A 15 -6.80 10.97 16.42
C GLN A 15 -7.15 12.48 16.48
N ALA A 16 -7.52 12.99 17.65
CA ALA A 16 -7.84 14.40 17.86
C ALA A 16 -6.63 15.34 17.67
N ASN A 17 -5.41 14.83 17.74
CA ASN A 17 -4.17 15.61 17.60
C ASN A 17 -3.15 14.89 16.69
N LEU A 18 -3.64 14.33 15.58
CA LEU A 18 -2.91 13.34 14.79
C LEU A 18 -1.55 13.86 14.28
N GLU A 19 -1.50 15.11 13.80
CA GLU A 19 -0.28 15.71 13.23
C GLU A 19 0.82 15.98 14.26
N GLU A 20 0.46 16.15 15.54
CA GLU A 20 1.44 16.35 16.62
C GLU A 20 1.91 15.03 17.24
N GLU A 21 1.04 14.01 17.23
CA GLU A 21 1.28 12.72 17.90
C GLU A 21 1.85 11.64 16.96
N VAL A 22 1.70 11.80 15.64
CA VAL A 22 2.05 10.78 14.65
C VAL A 22 3.01 11.31 13.59
N GLY A 23 4.22 10.75 13.60
CA GLY A 23 5.19 10.95 12.52
C GLY A 23 5.04 9.90 11.42
N VAL A 24 5.18 10.34 10.16
CA VAL A 24 5.29 9.45 9.00
C VAL A 24 6.61 9.69 8.30
N PHE A 25 7.24 8.60 7.87
CA PHE A 25 8.49 8.65 7.11
C PHE A 25 8.53 7.51 6.08
N PRO A 26 9.12 7.76 4.90
CA PRO A 26 9.36 6.68 3.96
C PRO A 26 10.44 5.73 4.50
N LEU A 27 10.37 4.45 4.12
CA LEU A 27 11.46 3.54 4.40
C LEU A 27 12.73 3.98 3.66
N PRO A 28 13.91 3.85 4.27
CA PRO A 28 15.16 4.23 3.62
C PRO A 28 15.42 3.38 2.37
N ALA A 29 16.09 3.99 1.39
CA ALA A 29 16.50 3.30 0.16
C ALA A 29 17.44 2.13 0.47
N ILE A 30 17.14 0.95 -0.07
CA ILE A 30 18.01 -0.24 0.03
C ILE A 30 19.08 -0.23 -1.08
N ASN A 31 18.73 0.30 -2.26
CA ASN A 31 19.63 0.48 -3.40
C ASN A 31 19.33 1.83 -4.08
N PRO A 32 20.33 2.72 -4.25
CA PRO A 32 20.15 4.03 -4.88
C PRO A 32 19.47 4.00 -6.26
N GLU A 33 19.63 2.91 -7.02
CA GLU A 33 19.00 2.76 -8.34
C GLU A 33 17.46 2.85 -8.26
N PHE A 34 16.86 2.38 -7.17
CA PHE A 34 15.40 2.36 -7.00
C PHE A 34 14.84 3.62 -6.31
N GLY A 35 15.70 4.58 -5.94
CA GLY A 35 15.28 5.76 -5.18
C GLY A 35 14.67 5.36 -3.83
N ILE A 36 13.62 6.07 -3.42
CA ILE A 36 12.79 5.71 -2.26
C ILE A 36 11.58 4.94 -2.79
N PRO A 37 11.55 3.60 -2.69
CA PRO A 37 10.43 2.81 -3.18
C PRO A 37 9.23 2.96 -2.24
N VAL A 38 8.03 3.01 -2.83
CA VAL A 38 6.78 2.88 -2.09
C VAL A 38 6.29 1.45 -2.23
N LEU A 39 6.06 0.80 -1.10
CA LEU A 39 5.37 -0.47 -1.02
C LEU A 39 3.93 -0.19 -0.59
N GLY A 40 2.96 -0.73 -1.31
CA GLY A 40 1.56 -0.54 -0.96
C GLY A 40 0.69 -1.74 -1.32
N GLY A 41 -0.46 -1.81 -0.67
CA GLY A 41 -1.62 -2.56 -1.14
C GLY A 41 -2.64 -1.58 -1.73
N GLY A 42 -3.63 -2.09 -2.43
CA GLY A 42 -4.70 -1.24 -2.94
C GLY A 42 -5.79 -2.02 -3.65
N ASP A 43 -6.94 -1.37 -3.76
CA ASP A 43 -8.08 -1.90 -4.49
C ASP A 43 -7.98 -1.53 -5.97
N GLN A 44 -8.57 -2.38 -6.81
CA GLN A 44 -8.63 -2.17 -8.25
C GLN A 44 -10.07 -2.28 -8.73
N PHE A 45 -10.47 -1.38 -9.63
CA PHE A 45 -11.71 -1.52 -10.35
C PHE A 45 -11.56 -2.61 -11.43
N VAL A 46 -12.51 -3.54 -11.49
CA VAL A 46 -12.51 -4.67 -12.42
C VAL A 46 -13.79 -4.69 -13.22
N VAL A 47 -13.66 -4.91 -14.54
CA VAL A 47 -14.80 -5.03 -15.45
C VAL A 47 -15.22 -6.49 -15.57
N PHE A 48 -16.43 -6.80 -15.09
CA PHE A 48 -17.02 -8.14 -15.23
C PHE A 48 -17.79 -8.32 -16.56
N ASN A 49 -18.33 -7.23 -17.10
CA ASN A 49 -19.06 -7.24 -18.36
C ASN A 49 -18.55 -6.12 -19.27
N ASP A 50 -17.97 -6.51 -20.40
CA ASP A 50 -17.36 -5.59 -21.35
C ASP A 50 -18.42 -4.91 -22.22
N ARG A 51 -18.86 -3.72 -21.80
CA ARG A 51 -19.84 -2.89 -22.51
C ARG A 51 -19.34 -1.45 -22.68
N PRO A 52 -19.73 -0.74 -23.75
CA PRO A 52 -19.27 0.63 -24.00
C PRO A 52 -19.47 1.58 -22.82
N GLU A 53 -20.63 1.54 -22.17
CA GLU A 53 -20.95 2.38 -21.01
C GLU A 53 -20.11 2.04 -19.76
N VAL A 54 -19.72 0.78 -19.60
CA VAL A 54 -18.86 0.35 -18.48
C VAL A 54 -17.44 0.84 -18.71
N ARG A 55 -16.95 0.79 -19.95
CA ARG A 55 -15.63 1.35 -20.32
C ARG A 55 -15.57 2.86 -20.08
N GLN A 56 -16.60 3.60 -20.46
CA GLN A 56 -16.68 5.05 -20.20
C GLN A 56 -16.63 5.35 -18.69
N PHE A 57 -17.31 4.55 -17.87
CA PHE A 57 -17.24 4.72 -16.43
C PHE A 57 -15.85 4.39 -15.86
N MET A 58 -15.19 3.35 -16.37
CA MET A 58 -13.80 3.03 -16.00
C MET A 58 -12.82 4.14 -16.39
N GLU A 59 -13.03 4.78 -17.54
CA GLU A 59 -12.26 5.96 -17.97
C GLU A 59 -12.46 7.14 -17.01
N PHE A 60 -13.69 7.40 -16.56
CA PHE A 60 -13.96 8.40 -15.54
C PHE A 60 -13.29 8.06 -14.20
N LEU A 61 -13.36 6.80 -13.76
CA LEU A 61 -12.66 6.33 -12.55
C LEU A 61 -11.13 6.41 -12.66
N ALA A 62 -10.56 6.64 -13.84
CA ALA A 62 -9.14 6.88 -14.03
C ALA A 62 -8.76 8.37 -13.93
N THR A 63 -9.73 9.27 -13.70
CA THR A 63 -9.49 10.71 -13.56
C THR A 63 -9.54 11.16 -12.09
N TRP A 64 -8.86 12.27 -11.79
CA TRP A 64 -8.81 12.85 -10.44
C TRP A 64 -10.20 13.22 -9.92
N GLU A 65 -11.07 13.72 -10.79
CA GLU A 65 -12.43 14.17 -10.48
C GLU A 65 -13.26 13.05 -9.84
N SER A 66 -12.99 11.79 -10.17
CA SER A 66 -13.66 10.64 -9.54
C SER A 66 -13.24 10.42 -8.08
N GLY A 67 -11.99 10.72 -7.74
CA GLY A 67 -11.39 10.47 -6.42
C GLY A 67 -11.35 11.69 -5.50
N GLU A 68 -11.53 12.91 -6.03
CA GLU A 68 -11.38 14.15 -5.25
C GLU A 68 -12.28 14.17 -4.00
N SER A 69 -13.53 13.73 -4.12
CA SER A 69 -14.46 13.71 -2.97
C SER A 69 -14.03 12.71 -1.89
N TRP A 70 -13.42 11.60 -2.28
CA TRP A 70 -12.86 10.61 -1.35
C TRP A 70 -11.58 11.12 -0.70
N ALA A 71 -10.70 11.76 -1.45
CA ALA A 71 -9.50 12.40 -0.90
C ALA A 71 -9.86 13.44 0.18
N LYS A 72 -10.92 14.23 -0.05
CA LYS A 72 -11.45 15.21 0.92
C LYS A 72 -12.03 14.56 2.18
N ALA A 73 -12.64 13.40 2.05
CA ALA A 73 -13.15 12.65 3.20
C ALA A 73 -12.01 12.06 4.05
N GLY A 74 -10.85 11.81 3.42
CA GLY A 74 -9.68 11.21 4.05
C GLY A 74 -9.74 9.69 4.14
N GLY A 75 -8.64 9.09 4.60
CA GLY A 75 -8.51 7.64 4.81
C GLY A 75 -8.19 6.80 3.57
N ALA A 76 -8.13 7.40 2.37
CA ALA A 76 -7.74 6.75 1.12
C ALA A 76 -6.69 7.59 0.38
N LEU A 77 -5.81 6.93 -0.37
CA LEU A 77 -4.80 7.57 -1.21
C LEU A 77 -5.04 7.21 -2.68
N PHE A 78 -4.77 8.13 -3.59
CA PHE A 78 -4.99 7.92 -5.02
C PHE A 78 -3.71 8.02 -5.83
N PRO A 79 -3.54 7.19 -6.87
CA PRO A 79 -2.35 7.19 -7.73
C PRO A 79 -2.45 8.17 -8.91
N TYR A 80 -3.37 9.14 -8.89
CA TYR A 80 -3.49 10.11 -9.98
C TYR A 80 -2.32 11.09 -9.93
N LEU A 81 -1.48 11.11 -10.96
CA LEU A 81 -0.29 11.96 -11.02
C LEU A 81 -0.61 13.46 -10.96
N ASN A 82 -1.79 13.86 -11.44
CA ASN A 82 -2.24 15.26 -11.48
C ASN A 82 -3.23 15.61 -10.35
N GLN A 83 -3.29 14.82 -9.28
CA GLN A 83 -4.21 15.10 -8.17
C GLN A 83 -3.88 16.42 -7.47
N ASP A 84 -4.90 17.05 -6.88
CA ASP A 84 -4.70 18.16 -5.96
C ASP A 84 -4.39 17.64 -4.56
N LEU A 85 -3.11 17.72 -4.17
CA LEU A 85 -2.64 17.32 -2.84
C LEU A 85 -3.27 18.17 -1.70
N ASN A 86 -3.82 19.35 -2.00
CA ASN A 86 -4.51 20.16 -1.00
C ASN A 86 -5.92 19.66 -0.68
N ALA A 87 -6.45 18.70 -1.46
CA ALA A 87 -7.74 18.09 -1.18
C ALA A 87 -7.70 17.21 0.09
N TYR A 88 -6.53 16.70 0.47
CA TYR A 88 -6.39 15.84 1.66
C TYR A 88 -6.56 16.65 2.96
N PRO A 89 -7.25 16.08 3.97
CA PRO A 89 -7.69 16.82 5.16
C PRO A 89 -6.59 17.18 6.15
N ASN A 90 -5.43 16.53 6.07
CA ASN A 90 -4.30 16.72 6.98
C ASN A 90 -2.94 16.51 6.27
N GLU A 91 -1.87 17.01 6.88
CA GLU A 91 -0.49 16.94 6.40
C GLU A 91 0.02 15.51 6.31
N ILE A 92 -0.42 14.61 7.20
CA ILE A 92 -0.03 13.19 7.17
C ILE A 92 -0.49 12.54 5.87
N GLU A 93 -1.78 12.64 5.54
CA GLU A 93 -2.35 12.07 4.31
C GLU A 93 -1.78 12.75 3.07
N ARG A 94 -1.60 14.08 3.11
CA ARG A 94 -0.96 14.83 2.02
C ARG A 94 0.45 14.33 1.74
N SER A 95 1.26 14.15 2.78
CA SER A 95 2.65 13.68 2.66
C SER A 95 2.72 12.25 2.13
N LEU A 96 1.77 11.39 2.52
CA LEU A 96 1.64 10.03 2.00
C LEU A 96 1.23 10.02 0.52
N ALA A 97 0.26 10.86 0.13
CA ALA A 97 -0.17 11.00 -1.25
C ALA A 97 0.96 11.55 -2.15
N GLU A 98 1.70 12.54 -1.65
CA GLU A 98 2.87 13.09 -2.33
C GLU A 98 3.97 12.04 -2.52
N ALA A 99 4.28 11.26 -1.47
CA ALA A 99 5.24 10.17 -1.55
C ALA A 99 4.80 9.10 -2.58
N LEU A 100 3.50 8.80 -2.65
CA LEU A 100 2.94 7.85 -3.61
C LEU A 100 3.15 8.31 -5.06
N VAL A 101 2.75 9.55 -5.41
CA VAL A 101 2.85 10.02 -6.80
C VAL A 101 4.27 10.35 -7.24
N ASN A 102 5.16 10.68 -6.30
CA ASN A 102 6.57 10.94 -6.59
C ASN A 102 7.45 9.69 -6.50
N ALA A 103 6.89 8.53 -6.15
CA ALA A 103 7.64 7.29 -6.05
C ALA A 103 8.23 6.89 -7.41
N LYS A 104 9.56 6.74 -7.47
CA LYS A 104 10.23 6.18 -8.66
C LYS A 104 9.79 4.73 -8.93
N VAL A 105 9.52 3.99 -7.85
CA VAL A 105 9.12 2.59 -7.89
C VAL A 105 7.97 2.39 -6.89
N PHE A 106 6.84 1.92 -7.39
CA PHE A 106 5.76 1.34 -6.58
C PHE A 106 5.72 -0.17 -6.76
N ARG A 107 5.56 -0.93 -5.67
CA ARG A 107 5.36 -2.39 -5.71
C ARG A 107 4.29 -2.83 -4.72
N PHE A 108 3.56 -3.89 -5.09
CA PHE A 108 2.79 -4.69 -4.14
C PHE A 108 3.73 -5.52 -3.27
N ASP A 109 3.25 -5.95 -2.10
CA ASP A 109 4.02 -6.83 -1.25
C ASP A 109 4.42 -8.09 -2.02
N ALA A 110 5.66 -8.55 -1.84
CA ALA A 110 6.11 -9.76 -2.51
C ALA A 110 5.26 -10.96 -2.09
N SER A 111 4.79 -11.02 -0.83
CA SER A 111 3.90 -12.09 -0.38
C SER A 111 2.54 -12.07 -1.07
N ASP A 112 2.04 -10.89 -1.46
CA ASP A 112 0.74 -10.75 -2.17
C ASP A 112 0.83 -11.28 -3.60
N LEU A 113 2.03 -11.27 -4.19
CA LEU A 113 2.30 -11.82 -5.52
C LEU A 113 2.59 -13.33 -5.52
N MET A 114 2.73 -13.95 -4.34
CA MET A 114 2.93 -15.39 -4.21
C MET A 114 1.58 -16.13 -4.22
N PRO A 115 1.54 -17.43 -4.57
CA PRO A 115 0.36 -18.25 -4.33
C PRO A 115 -0.05 -18.17 -2.86
N ALA A 116 -1.36 -18.15 -2.57
CA ALA A 116 -1.87 -17.92 -1.22
C ALA A 116 -1.27 -18.87 -0.15
N GLN A 117 -1.10 -20.15 -0.50
CA GLN A 117 -0.47 -21.16 0.38
C GLN A 117 1.00 -20.85 0.73
N VAL A 118 1.67 -20.04 -0.10
CA VAL A 118 3.04 -19.60 0.10
C VAL A 118 3.03 -18.26 0.83
N GLY A 119 2.46 -17.22 0.21
CA GLY A 119 2.52 -15.84 0.71
C GLY A 119 1.91 -15.66 2.10
N ALA A 120 0.63 -16.06 2.24
CA ALA A 120 -0.09 -16.03 3.51
C ALA A 120 0.12 -17.29 4.36
N GLY A 121 0.82 -18.29 3.84
CA GLY A 121 1.10 -19.56 4.52
C GLY A 121 2.57 -19.67 4.92
N SER A 122 3.34 -20.49 4.20
CA SER A 122 4.70 -20.85 4.59
C SER A 122 5.65 -19.65 4.74
N PHE A 123 5.52 -18.62 3.90
CA PHE A 123 6.35 -17.42 3.97
C PHE A 123 6.03 -16.63 5.24
N TRP A 124 4.75 -16.36 5.49
CA TRP A 124 4.31 -15.65 6.70
C TRP A 124 4.79 -16.33 7.98
N THR A 125 4.50 -17.63 8.14
CA THR A 125 4.96 -18.41 9.30
C THR A 125 6.49 -18.49 9.34
N GLY A 126 7.13 -18.68 8.19
CA GLY A 126 8.58 -18.77 8.09
C GLY A 126 9.30 -17.53 8.59
N ILE A 127 8.83 -16.33 8.23
CA ILE A 127 9.41 -15.06 8.72
C ILE A 127 9.32 -14.96 10.24
N VAL A 128 8.18 -15.36 10.84
CA VAL A 128 8.01 -15.38 12.30
C VAL A 128 8.98 -16.38 12.95
N ASP A 129 9.09 -17.60 12.41
CA ASP A 129 10.02 -18.61 12.91
C ASP A 129 11.48 -18.13 12.83
N TRP A 130 11.85 -17.47 11.72
CA TRP A 130 13.19 -16.93 11.52
C TRP A 130 13.53 -15.85 12.55
N VAL A 131 12.62 -14.92 12.79
CA VAL A 131 12.77 -13.90 13.85
C VAL A 131 12.88 -14.57 15.24
N ASN A 132 12.22 -15.72 15.44
CA ASN A 132 12.32 -16.53 16.66
C ASN A 132 13.52 -17.50 16.68
N GLY A 133 14.46 -17.41 15.73
CA GLY A 133 15.75 -18.11 15.77
C GLY A 133 15.89 -19.30 14.82
N LYS A 134 14.89 -19.62 14.00
CA LYS A 134 15.06 -20.61 12.91
C LYS A 134 16.13 -20.12 11.92
N PRO A 135 17.10 -20.95 11.49
CA PRO A 135 18.11 -20.52 10.52
C PRO A 135 17.49 -20.04 9.20
N LEU A 136 18.01 -18.94 8.65
CA LEU A 136 17.50 -18.29 7.43
C LEU A 136 17.41 -19.27 6.25
N ASP A 137 18.50 -19.98 5.95
CA ASP A 137 18.56 -20.92 4.81
C ASP A 137 17.53 -22.05 4.93
N THR A 138 17.32 -22.54 6.15
CA THR A 138 16.29 -23.56 6.42
C THR A 138 14.89 -23.00 6.16
N MET A 139 14.60 -21.80 6.65
CA MET A 139 13.33 -21.12 6.43
C MET A 139 13.07 -20.88 4.94
N LEU A 140 14.05 -20.32 4.21
CA LEU A 140 13.94 -20.09 2.77
C LEU A 140 13.72 -21.40 2.00
N GLY A 141 14.41 -22.48 2.41
CA GLY A 141 14.22 -23.81 1.83
C GLY A 141 12.81 -24.38 2.06
N ASP A 142 12.22 -24.14 3.23
CA ASP A 142 10.84 -24.53 3.53
C ASP A 142 9.82 -23.76 2.66
N VAL A 143 9.99 -22.44 2.54
CA VAL A 143 9.16 -21.61 1.67
C VAL A 143 9.29 -22.03 0.21
N GLN A 144 10.50 -22.31 -0.27
CA GLN A 144 10.71 -22.74 -1.66
C GLN A 144 10.01 -24.08 -1.95
N ARG A 145 10.00 -25.02 -0.99
CA ARG A 145 9.36 -26.33 -1.14
C ARG A 145 7.83 -26.27 -1.16
N SER A 146 7.22 -25.23 -0.61
CA SER A 146 5.76 -25.11 -0.53
C SER A 146 5.10 -24.56 -1.81
N TRP A 147 5.89 -24.14 -2.79
CA TRP A 147 5.36 -23.66 -4.06
C TRP A 147 4.55 -24.74 -4.79
N PRO A 148 3.36 -24.39 -5.35
CA PRO A 148 2.61 -25.30 -6.21
C PRO A 148 3.46 -25.75 -7.40
N LYS A 149 3.24 -26.99 -7.85
CA LYS A 149 3.86 -27.55 -9.06
C LYS A 149 2.89 -27.52 -10.23
#